data_AF-A0A0P8BBB7-F1
#
_entry.id   AF-A0A0P8BBB7-F1
#
_cell.length_a   1.000
_cell.length_b   1.000
_cell.length_c   1.000
_cell.angle_alpha   90.00
_cell.angle_beta   90.00
_cell.angle_gamma   90.00
#
_symmetry.space_group_name_H-M   'P 1'
#
loop_
_entity.id
_entity.type
_entity.pdbx_description
1 polymer ?
#
loop_
_entity_poly.entity_id
_entity_poly.type
_entity_poly.pdbx_seq_one_letter_code
_entity_poly.pdbx_strand_id
1 'polypeptide(L)'
;MNRDGSITADIDLAAHFADAGVPTVKPRRKRKPKYPRITLRLSQDEHAWLVTAAEGVSVSSYVRKCVFGDSATPRKARARVPVKDEKALAEILARLGASKMANNLNQIAYQANCGSLLMDQQTEEEIRLACAQIAWMRVKLIEALGLKANRSE
;
A
#
# COMPACT_ATOMS: atom_id res chain seq x y z
N MET A 1 -26.77 -40.91 23.35
CA MET A 1 -27.67 -40.04 24.13
C MET A 1 -26.84 -39.13 25.01
N ASN A 2 -26.97 -37.81 24.83
CA ASN A 2 -27.12 -36.76 25.84
C ASN A 2 -26.67 -35.42 25.24
N ARG A 3 -27.67 -34.55 25.01
CA ARG A 3 -27.52 -33.17 24.56
C ARG A 3 -27.42 -32.24 25.79
N ASP A 4 -27.13 -30.99 25.49
CA ASP A 4 -27.50 -29.78 26.22
C ASP A 4 -26.36 -29.09 26.99
N GLY A 5 -25.71 -28.18 26.26
CA GLY A 5 -24.87 -27.10 26.78
C GLY A 5 -25.03 -25.90 25.84
N SER A 6 -26.15 -25.20 25.96
CA SER A 6 -26.49 -24.00 25.18
C SER A 6 -25.47 -22.88 25.44
N ILE A 7 -24.57 -22.64 24.49
CA ILE A 7 -23.78 -21.41 24.40
C ILE A 7 -24.48 -20.51 23.39
N THR A 8 -25.61 -19.96 23.79
CA THR A 8 -26.18 -18.77 23.16
C THR A 8 -25.93 -17.64 24.14
N ALA A 9 -24.73 -17.07 24.08
CA ALA A 9 -24.53 -15.72 24.58
C ALA A 9 -25.39 -14.83 23.69
N ASP A 10 -26.42 -14.21 24.27
CA ASP A 10 -27.19 -13.12 23.68
C ASP A 10 -26.23 -11.97 23.36
N ILE A 11 -25.59 -12.05 22.20
CA ILE A 11 -24.94 -10.91 21.58
C ILE A 11 -26.08 -10.09 21.00
N ASP A 12 -26.51 -9.08 21.75
CA ASP A 12 -27.44 -8.07 21.25
C ASP A 12 -26.77 -7.32 20.09
N LEU A 13 -26.96 -7.88 18.90
CA LEU A 13 -26.41 -7.43 17.65
C LEU A 13 -26.96 -6.05 17.29
N ALA A 14 -28.18 -5.72 17.75
CA ALA A 14 -28.80 -4.42 17.51
C ALA A 14 -28.08 -3.29 18.24
N ALA A 15 -27.60 -3.53 19.47
CA ALA A 15 -26.84 -2.56 20.23
C ALA A 15 -25.48 -2.21 19.57
N HIS A 16 -24.86 -3.18 18.90
CA HIS A 16 -23.56 -3.00 18.24
C HIS A 16 -23.65 -2.23 16.91
N PHE A 17 -24.83 -2.20 16.28
CA PHE A 17 -25.06 -1.50 15.00
C PHE A 17 -25.77 -0.14 15.16
N ALA A 18 -26.10 0.27 16.38
CA ALA A 18 -26.79 1.55 16.63
C ALA A 18 -25.99 2.78 16.15
N ASP A 19 -24.66 2.69 16.09
CA ASP A 19 -23.79 3.79 15.66
C ASP A 19 -23.48 3.77 14.14
N ALA A 20 -23.79 2.67 13.44
CA ALA A 20 -23.41 2.48 12.04
C ALA A 20 -24.20 3.37 11.04
N GLY A 21 -25.26 4.04 11.51
CA GLY A 21 -26.15 4.88 10.70
C GLY A 21 -26.07 6.38 10.99
N VAL A 22 -25.29 6.84 11.98
CA VAL A 22 -25.18 8.27 12.25
C VAL A 22 -24.34 8.90 11.14
N PRO A 23 -24.89 9.84 10.34
CA PRO A 23 -24.10 10.53 9.34
C PRO A 23 -23.06 11.39 10.07
N THR A 24 -21.84 10.88 10.18
CA THR A 24 -20.71 11.64 10.73
C THR A 24 -20.50 12.87 9.85
N VAL A 25 -20.91 14.04 10.35
CA VAL A 25 -20.69 15.31 9.67
C VAL A 25 -19.19 15.52 9.61
N LYS A 26 -18.59 15.28 8.43
CA LYS A 26 -17.16 15.51 8.23
C LYS A 26 -16.84 16.94 8.64
N PRO A 27 -15.86 17.16 9.55
CA PRO A 27 -15.58 18.50 10.05
C PRO A 27 -15.22 19.44 8.90
N ARG A 28 -15.80 20.64 8.91
CA ARG A 28 -15.50 21.70 7.92
C ARG A 28 -13.99 21.95 7.93
N ARG A 29 -13.33 21.70 6.79
CA ARG A 29 -11.88 21.93 6.62
C ARG A 29 -11.56 23.40 6.93
N LYS A 30 -10.70 23.63 7.93
CA LYS A 30 -10.19 24.97 8.25
C LYS A 30 -9.51 25.57 7.00
N ARG A 31 -9.80 26.84 6.71
CA ARG A 31 -9.19 27.57 5.58
C ARG A 31 -7.69 27.70 5.84
N LYS A 32 -6.86 27.26 4.87
CA LYS A 32 -5.41 27.39 4.97
C LYS A 32 -5.00 28.87 4.90
N PRO A 33 -3.97 29.31 5.65
CA PRO A 33 -3.47 30.68 5.57
C PRO A 33 -2.99 30.99 4.15
N LYS A 34 -3.26 32.21 3.68
CA LYS A 34 -2.77 32.70 2.38
C LYS A 34 -1.30 33.09 2.55
N TYR A 35 -0.40 32.39 1.86
CA TYR A 35 1.01 32.75 1.80
C TYR A 35 1.24 33.85 0.74
N PRO A 36 2.18 34.78 0.96
CA PRO A 36 2.58 35.74 -0.08
C PRO A 36 3.09 35.00 -1.33
N ARG A 37 2.84 35.57 -2.51
CA ARG A 37 3.17 34.98 -3.82
C ARG A 37 4.09 35.90 -4.60
N ILE A 38 5.03 35.30 -5.33
CA ILE A 38 5.87 35.98 -6.30
C ILE A 38 5.20 35.83 -7.67
N THR A 39 4.94 36.95 -8.35
CA THR A 39 4.45 37.00 -9.72
C THR A 39 5.54 37.63 -10.57
N LEU A 40 5.98 36.94 -11.62
CA LEU A 40 7.04 37.40 -12.52
C LEU A 40 6.50 37.33 -13.95
N ARG A 41 6.72 38.39 -14.75
CA ARG A 41 6.47 38.36 -16.19
C ARG A 41 7.67 37.70 -16.86
N LEU A 42 7.40 36.73 -17.72
CA LEU A 42 8.41 35.99 -18.47
C LEU A 42 8.10 36.11 -19.96
N SER A 43 9.14 36.27 -20.77
CA SER A 43 9.03 36.01 -22.21
C SER A 43 8.88 34.51 -22.46
N GLN A 44 8.47 34.14 -23.68
CA GLN A 44 8.32 32.73 -24.04
C GLN A 44 9.66 31.98 -23.97
N ASP A 45 10.75 32.64 -24.35
CA ASP A 45 12.10 32.08 -24.35
C ASP A 45 12.63 31.87 -22.93
N GLU A 46 12.40 32.84 -22.04
CA GLU A 46 12.77 32.74 -20.62
C GLU A 46 12.02 31.61 -19.92
N HIS A 47 10.73 31.47 -20.22
CA HIS A 47 9.93 30.37 -19.68
C HIS A 47 10.41 29.01 -20.19
N ALA A 48 10.72 28.90 -21.49
CA ALA A 48 11.26 27.66 -22.07
C ALA A 48 12.60 27.28 -21.44
N TRP A 49 13.49 28.25 -21.26
CA TRP A 49 14.77 28.05 -20.57
C TRP A 49 14.58 27.56 -19.13
N LEU A 50 13.65 28.16 -18.38
CA LEU A 50 13.32 27.73 -17.02
C LEU A 50 12.73 26.32 -16.95
N VAL A 51 11.93 25.91 -17.93
CA VAL A 51 11.38 24.55 -17.99
C VAL A 51 12.49 23.53 -18.22
N THR A 52 13.42 23.81 -19.13
CA THR A 52 14.59 22.96 -19.40
C THR A 52 15.49 22.87 -18.18
N ALA A 53 15.82 24.00 -17.56
CA ALA A 53 16.69 24.08 -16.39
C ALA A 53 16.07 23.42 -15.15
N ALA A 54 14.74 23.28 -15.09
CA ALA A 54 14.05 22.65 -13.98
C ALA A 54 14.11 21.11 -14.00
N GLU A 55 14.61 20.45 -15.06
CA GLU A 55 14.91 19.00 -15.06
C GLU A 55 13.82 18.09 -14.44
N GLY A 56 12.55 18.39 -14.72
CA GLY A 56 11.40 17.60 -14.23
C GLY A 56 10.83 18.01 -12.85
N VAL A 57 11.43 18.97 -12.14
CA VAL A 57 10.76 19.70 -11.06
C VAL A 57 9.94 20.87 -11.60
N SER A 58 8.94 21.33 -10.84
CA SER A 58 8.18 22.52 -11.24
C SER A 58 9.07 23.77 -11.29
N VAL A 59 8.84 24.67 -12.25
CA VAL A 59 9.55 25.97 -12.38
C VAL A 59 9.59 26.74 -11.05
N SER A 60 8.46 26.82 -10.33
CA SER A 60 8.39 27.48 -9.02
C SER A 60 9.24 26.83 -7.92
N SER A 61 9.56 25.54 -8.05
CA SER A 61 10.48 24.83 -7.14
C SER A 61 11.92 25.12 -7.52
N TYR A 62 12.23 25.11 -8.82
CA TYR A 62 13.54 25.47 -9.33
C TYR A 62 13.92 26.91 -8.94
N VAL A 63 13.05 27.89 -9.22
CA VAL A 63 13.25 29.30 -8.84
C VAL A 63 13.48 29.46 -7.33
N ARG A 64 12.71 28.73 -6.51
CA ARG A 64 12.90 28.75 -5.05
C ARG A 64 14.25 28.19 -4.63
N LYS A 65 14.72 27.10 -5.26
CA LYS A 65 16.04 26.52 -5.00
C LYS A 65 17.15 27.51 -5.36
N CYS A 66 17.03 28.21 -6.48
CA CYS A 66 17.99 29.24 -6.89
C CYS A 66 18.01 30.44 -5.92
N VAL A 67 16.86 30.88 -5.42
CA VAL A 67 16.76 32.08 -4.56
C VAL A 67 17.12 31.81 -3.10
N PHE A 68 16.67 30.68 -2.55
CA PHE A 68 16.81 30.38 -1.11
C PHE A 68 17.86 29.30 -0.80
N GLY A 69 18.44 28.66 -1.81
CA GLY A 69 19.46 27.63 -1.66
C GLY A 69 19.06 26.53 -0.66
N ASP A 70 20.00 26.17 0.21
CA ASP A 70 19.81 25.16 1.26
C ASP A 70 18.97 25.65 2.45
N SER A 71 18.66 26.95 2.51
CA SER A 71 17.79 27.54 3.54
C SER A 71 16.30 27.44 3.18
N ALA A 72 15.96 26.86 2.02
CA ALA A 72 14.58 26.69 1.60
C ALA A 72 13.85 25.67 2.49
N THR A 73 12.71 26.07 3.09
CA THR A 73 11.90 25.14 3.88
C THR A 73 11.45 23.95 3.01
N PRO A 74 11.79 22.70 3.37
CA PRO A 74 11.44 21.54 2.58
C PRO A 74 9.91 21.37 2.57
N ARG A 75 9.31 21.53 1.39
CA ARG A 75 7.88 21.28 1.19
C ARG A 75 7.70 19.84 0.73
N LYS A 76 6.60 19.20 1.15
CA LYS A 76 6.24 17.84 0.71
C LYS A 76 6.37 17.74 -0.81
N ALA A 77 7.33 16.94 -1.27
CA ALA A 77 7.44 16.57 -2.67
C ALA A 77 6.09 16.01 -3.12
N ARG A 78 5.67 16.35 -4.35
CA ARG A 78 4.46 15.76 -4.91
C ARG A 78 4.69 14.26 -4.91
N ALA A 79 3.76 13.49 -4.32
CA ALA A 79 3.84 12.04 -4.36
C ALA A 79 4.06 11.63 -5.82
N ARG A 80 5.11 10.85 -6.08
CA ARG A 80 5.47 10.37 -7.41
C ARG A 80 4.22 9.70 -8.00
N VAL A 81 3.83 10.10 -9.20
CA VAL A 81 2.75 9.40 -9.91
C VAL A 81 3.30 8.02 -10.24
N PRO A 82 2.65 6.93 -9.79
CA PRO A 82 3.19 5.60 -10.06
C PRO A 82 3.29 5.38 -11.56
N VAL A 83 4.46 4.92 -12.00
CA VAL A 83 4.70 4.55 -13.40
C VAL A 83 3.77 3.38 -13.75
N LYS A 84 3.40 3.22 -15.03
CA LYS A 84 2.47 2.16 -15.48
C LYS A 84 2.86 0.78 -14.94
N ASP A 85 4.16 0.51 -14.84
CA ASP A 85 4.72 -0.74 -14.34
C ASP A 85 4.46 -0.93 -12.83
N GLU A 86 4.53 0.13 -12.02
CA GLU A 86 4.22 0.07 -10.59
C GLU A 86 2.73 -0.24 -10.34
N LYS A 87 1.82 0.22 -11.21
CA LYS A 87 0.39 -0.14 -11.11
C LYS A 87 0.14 -1.62 -11.41
N ALA A 88 0.75 -2.14 -12.47
CA ALA A 88 0.61 -3.55 -12.84
C ALA A 88 1.18 -4.47 -11.75
N LEU A 89 2.35 -4.11 -11.18
CA LEU A 89 2.95 -4.84 -10.06
C LEU A 89 2.07 -4.79 -8.79
N ALA A 90 1.48 -3.64 -8.49
CA ALA A 90 0.56 -3.51 -7.36
C ALA A 90 -0.72 -4.35 -7.55
N GLU A 91 -1.24 -4.42 -8.76
CA GLU A 91 -2.40 -5.26 -9.08
C GLU A 91 -2.09 -6.75 -8.92
N ILE A 92 -0.93 -7.20 -9.41
CA ILE A 92 -0.48 -8.59 -9.22
C ILE A 92 -0.34 -8.90 -7.73
N LEU A 93 0.28 -8.01 -6.96
CA LEU A 93 0.44 -8.18 -5.51
C LEU A 93 -0.91 -8.21 -4.78
N ALA A 94 -1.87 -7.38 -5.19
CA ALA A 94 -3.22 -7.38 -4.61
C ALA A 94 -3.97 -8.69 -4.91
N ARG A 95 -3.93 -9.17 -6.15
CA ARG A 95 -4.54 -10.45 -6.54
C ARG A 95 -3.89 -11.64 -5.82
N LEU A 96 -2.56 -11.63 -5.66
CA LEU A 96 -1.82 -12.65 -4.93
C LEU A 96 -2.17 -12.66 -3.43
N GLY A 97 -2.38 -11.48 -2.83
CA GLY A 97 -2.86 -11.37 -1.45
C GLY A 97 -4.30 -11.85 -1.27
N ALA A 98 -5.18 -11.54 -2.22
CA ALA A 98 -6.59 -11.92 -2.18
C ALA A 98 -6.82 -13.43 -2.37
N SER A 99 -5.99 -14.10 -3.17
CA SER A 99 -6.17 -15.52 -3.49
C SER A 99 -5.90 -16.47 -2.32
N LYS A 100 -5.26 -16.00 -1.24
CA LYS A 100 -4.84 -16.79 -0.07
C LYS A 100 -4.06 -18.06 -0.42
N MET A 101 -3.50 -18.16 -1.64
CA MET A 101 -2.85 -19.37 -2.16
C MET A 101 -1.74 -19.87 -1.24
N ALA A 102 -0.88 -18.98 -0.77
CA ALA A 102 0.21 -19.34 0.14
C ALA A 102 -0.29 -19.95 1.47
N ASN A 103 -1.42 -19.46 2.01
CA ASN A 103 -1.97 -19.99 3.24
C ASN A 103 -2.57 -21.39 3.03
N ASN A 104 -3.29 -21.58 1.92
CA ASN A 104 -3.87 -22.87 1.58
C ASN A 104 -2.77 -23.92 1.31
N LEU A 105 -1.72 -23.53 0.59
CA LEU A 105 -0.58 -24.41 0.30
C LEU A 105 0.18 -24.80 1.58
N ASN A 106 0.32 -23.86 2.52
CA ASN A 106 0.93 -24.14 3.82
C ASN A 106 0.06 -25.10 4.67
N GLN A 107 -1.26 -24.99 4.59
CA GLN A 107 -2.16 -25.94 5.25
C GLN A 107 -2.01 -27.34 4.65
N ILE A 108 -1.94 -27.46 3.32
CA ILE A 108 -1.72 -28.76 2.66
C ILE A 108 -0.36 -29.34 3.07
N ALA A 109 0.71 -28.54 3.06
CA ALA A 109 2.03 -28.98 3.50
C ALA A 109 2.05 -29.43 4.97
N TYR A 110 1.32 -28.73 5.85
CA TYR A 110 1.18 -29.12 7.24
C TYR A 110 0.43 -30.45 7.40
N GLN A 111 -0.70 -30.61 6.69
CA GLN A 111 -1.51 -31.83 6.72
C GLN A 111 -0.77 -33.04 6.13
N ALA A 112 0.10 -32.79 5.14
CA ALA A 112 1.03 -33.78 4.62
C ALA A 112 2.05 -34.22 5.66
N ASN A 113 2.77 -33.25 6.25
CA ASN A 113 3.82 -33.50 7.23
C ASN A 113 3.31 -34.20 8.50
N CYS A 114 2.08 -33.89 8.94
CA CYS A 114 1.48 -34.57 10.10
C CYS A 114 0.90 -35.96 9.78
N GLY A 115 1.03 -36.43 8.53
CA GLY A 115 0.53 -37.73 8.09
C GLY A 115 -0.98 -37.79 7.88
N SER A 116 -1.69 -36.65 7.94
CA SER A 116 -3.13 -36.58 7.69
C SER A 116 -3.48 -36.66 6.20
N LEU A 117 -2.53 -36.35 5.32
CA LEU A 117 -2.63 -36.61 3.89
C LEU A 117 -1.65 -37.72 3.50
N LEU A 118 -2.16 -38.83 2.96
CA LEU A 118 -1.32 -39.86 2.35
C LEU A 118 -0.76 -39.32 1.03
N MET A 119 0.49 -38.89 1.05
CA MET A 119 1.22 -38.44 -0.13
C MET A 119 2.67 -38.90 -0.07
N ASP A 120 3.30 -39.03 -1.24
CA ASP A 120 4.71 -39.38 -1.35
C ASP A 120 5.62 -38.23 -0.88
N GLN A 121 6.81 -38.58 -0.37
CA GLN A 121 7.77 -37.59 0.16
C GLN A 121 8.19 -36.58 -0.90
N GLN A 122 8.32 -37.01 -2.17
CA GLN A 122 8.65 -36.11 -3.28
C GLN A 122 7.56 -35.03 -3.46
N THR A 123 6.29 -35.43 -3.44
CA THR A 123 5.16 -34.50 -3.59
C THR A 123 5.09 -33.51 -2.43
N GLU A 124 5.39 -33.95 -1.20
CA GLU A 124 5.44 -33.06 -0.04
C GLU A 124 6.52 -31.98 -0.19
N GLU A 125 7.72 -32.37 -0.65
CA GLU A 125 8.83 -31.44 -0.91
C GLU A 125 8.50 -30.44 -2.02
N GLU A 126 7.86 -30.88 -3.10
CA GLU A 126 7.40 -30.01 -4.20
C GLU A 126 6.42 -28.95 -3.70
N ILE A 127 5.49 -29.31 -2.81
CA ILE A 127 4.54 -28.36 -2.19
C ILE A 127 5.28 -27.36 -1.30
N ARG A 128 6.23 -27.80 -0.47
CA ARG A 128 7.04 -26.88 0.36
C ARG A 128 7.84 -25.90 -0.51
N LEU A 129 8.41 -26.39 -1.61
CA LEU A 129 9.16 -25.56 -2.55
C LEU A 129 8.25 -24.52 -3.21
N ALA A 130 7.06 -24.91 -3.64
CA ALA A 130 6.06 -23.99 -4.19
C ALA A 130 5.65 -22.90 -3.18
N CYS A 131 5.44 -23.26 -1.91
CA CYS A 131 5.21 -22.28 -0.82
C CYS A 131 6.34 -21.24 -0.74
N ALA A 132 7.60 -21.72 -0.74
CA ALA A 132 8.77 -20.86 -0.64
C ALA A 132 8.91 -19.92 -1.85
N GLN A 133 8.65 -20.41 -3.05
CA GLN A 133 8.67 -19.59 -4.28
C GLN A 133 7.60 -18.50 -4.26
N ILE A 134 6.38 -18.80 -3.81
CA ILE A 134 5.30 -17.80 -3.70
C ILE A 134 5.66 -16.73 -2.66
N ALA A 135 6.23 -17.13 -1.52
CA ALA A 135 6.70 -16.19 -0.50
C ALA A 135 7.81 -15.27 -1.04
N TRP A 136 8.76 -15.84 -1.78
CA TRP A 136 9.83 -15.09 -2.43
C TRP A 136 9.29 -14.08 -3.46
N MET A 137 8.36 -14.50 -4.33
CA MET A 137 7.71 -13.59 -5.30
C MET A 137 7.02 -12.43 -4.60
N ARG A 138 6.30 -12.69 -3.50
CA ARG A 138 5.65 -11.64 -2.71
C ARG A 138 6.65 -10.61 -2.18
N VAL A 139 7.78 -11.05 -1.62
CA VAL A 139 8.84 -10.15 -1.11
C VAL A 139 9.41 -9.30 -2.24
N LYS A 140 9.73 -9.92 -3.39
CA LYS A 140 10.29 -9.20 -4.54
C LYS A 140 9.34 -8.15 -5.11
N LEU A 141 8.03 -8.42 -5.14
CA LEU A 141 7.02 -7.45 -5.56
C LEU A 141 6.90 -6.27 -4.59
N ILE A 142 7.00 -6.52 -3.28
CA ILE A 142 7.00 -5.46 -2.25
C ILE A 142 8.22 -4.56 -2.40
N GLU A 143 9.41 -5.16 -2.57
CA GLU A 143 10.67 -4.45 -2.81
C GLU A 143 10.60 -3.59 -4.09
N ALA A 144 10.11 -4.15 -5.19
CA ALA A 144 9.99 -3.45 -6.47
C ALA A 144 9.05 -2.23 -6.41
N LEU A 145 8.03 -2.27 -5.53
CA LEU A 145 7.11 -1.15 -5.31
C LEU A 145 7.64 -0.11 -4.32
N GLY A 146 8.82 -0.34 -3.72
CA GLY A 146 9.38 0.54 -2.68
C GLY A 146 8.54 0.59 -1.40
N LEU A 147 7.66 -0.39 -1.19
CA LEU A 147 6.86 -0.50 0.02
C LEU A 147 7.73 -1.11 1.12
N LYS A 148 7.91 -0.41 2.24
CA LYS A 148 8.46 -1.07 3.43
C LYS A 148 7.45 -2.11 3.88
N ALA A 149 7.87 -3.38 3.95
CA ALA A 149 7.08 -4.41 4.60
C ALA A 149 6.90 -3.99 6.08
N ASN A 150 5.82 -3.28 6.38
CA ASN A 150 5.38 -3.08 7.76
C ASN A 150 4.94 -4.45 8.25
N ARG A 151 5.91 -5.22 8.74
CA ARG A 151 5.68 -6.37 9.59
C ARG A 151 5.30 -5.75 10.93
N SER A 152 4.00 -5.54 11.13
CA SER A 152 3.43 -5.35 12.46
C SER A 152 3.75 -6.62 13.25
N GLU A 153 4.65 -6.49 14.22
CA GLU A 153 4.82 -7.44 15.33
C GLU A 153 3.55 -7.50 16.18
#